data_AF-A0AB37VFI4-F1
#
_entry.id   AF-A0AB37VFI4-F1
#
_cell.length_a   1.000
_cell.length_b   1.000
_cell.length_c   1.000
_cell.angle_alpha   90.00
_cell.angle_beta   90.00
_cell.angle_gamma   90.00
#
_symmetry.space_group_name_H-M   'P 1'
#
loop_
_entity.id
_entity.type
_entity.pdbx_description
1 polymer ?
#
loop_
_entity_poly.entity_id
_entity_poly.type
_entity_poly.pdbx_seq_one_letter_code
_entity_poly.pdbx_strand_id
1 'polypeptide(L)'
;MKETYTWVDPIPTLPASLKPIAAMQKKHFGAVLNPTRWWGRMPRLFWLVALFVGFLERRDARLTPVLRSLLMTRVSQLCHCAFCIDANSLRLAERCGALAYAEAVTATPPQADEAIRTALKHHFTDDAITEMTALIAFQNLSARFNAALDIPAQGLCATFNETPHA
;
A
#
# COMPACT_ATOMS: atom_id res chain seq x y z
N MET A 1 -14.77 9.85 11.32
CA MET A 1 -15.06 8.63 10.53
C MET A 1 -16.11 8.99 9.50
N LYS A 2 -15.79 8.98 8.20
CA LYS A 2 -16.84 9.06 7.18
C LYS A 2 -17.41 7.65 7.05
N GLU A 3 -18.66 7.47 7.42
CA GLU A 3 -19.39 6.24 7.17
C GLU A 3 -19.40 5.98 5.66
N THR A 4 -18.72 4.90 5.24
CA THR A 4 -18.62 4.55 3.82
C THR A 4 -19.89 3.84 3.39
N TYR A 5 -20.92 4.62 3.06
CA TYR A 5 -22.09 4.09 2.37
C TYR A 5 -21.66 3.51 1.02
N THR A 6 -21.85 2.20 0.83
CA THR A 6 -21.72 1.56 -0.49
C THR A 6 -23.11 1.38 -1.07
N TRP A 7 -23.37 1.95 -2.25
CA TRP A 7 -24.69 1.84 -2.91
C TRP A 7 -25.07 0.40 -3.29
N VAL A 8 -24.08 -0.46 -3.55
CA VAL A 8 -24.27 -1.90 -3.79
C VAL A 8 -23.61 -2.67 -2.66
N ASP A 9 -24.39 -3.47 -1.94
CA ASP A 9 -23.88 -4.27 -0.83
C ASP A 9 -22.86 -5.33 -1.29
N PRO A 10 -21.88 -5.70 -0.46
CA PRO A 10 -21.03 -6.87 -0.74
C PRO A 10 -21.84 -8.17 -0.70
N ILE A 11 -21.41 -9.21 -1.43
CA ILE A 11 -22.05 -10.52 -1.25
C ILE A 11 -21.80 -11.06 0.16
N PRO A 12 -22.81 -11.68 0.81
CA PRO A 12 -22.67 -12.17 2.18
C PRO A 12 -21.71 -13.36 2.27
N THR A 13 -21.69 -14.20 1.23
CA THR A 13 -20.86 -15.42 1.15
C THR A 13 -20.12 -15.49 -0.17
N LEU A 14 -18.82 -15.78 -0.13
CA LEU A 14 -18.01 -15.93 -1.33
C LEU A 14 -18.30 -17.27 -2.03
N PRO A 15 -18.32 -17.30 -3.39
CA PRO A 15 -18.35 -18.54 -4.15
C PRO A 15 -17.19 -19.47 -3.79
N ALA A 16 -17.42 -20.79 -3.87
CA ALA A 16 -16.41 -21.79 -3.54
C ALA A 16 -15.10 -21.61 -4.33
N SER A 17 -15.20 -21.19 -5.59
CA SER A 17 -14.05 -20.92 -6.47
C SER A 17 -13.16 -19.76 -6.00
N LEU A 18 -13.66 -18.87 -5.15
CA LEU A 18 -12.89 -17.74 -4.60
C LEU A 18 -12.33 -18.01 -3.20
N LYS A 19 -12.63 -19.16 -2.59
CA LYS A 19 -12.05 -19.55 -1.30
C LYS A 19 -10.51 -19.55 -1.29
N PRO A 20 -9.80 -20.04 -2.34
CA PRO A 20 -8.34 -20.04 -2.33
C PRO A 20 -7.75 -18.62 -2.29
N ILE A 21 -8.24 -17.71 -3.14
CA ILE A 21 -7.77 -16.32 -3.16
C ILE A 21 -8.14 -15.59 -1.85
N ALA A 22 -9.31 -15.87 -1.28
CA ALA A 22 -9.72 -15.30 0.00
C ALA A 22 -8.83 -15.77 1.15
N ALA A 23 -8.43 -17.05 1.17
CA ALA A 23 -7.50 -17.58 2.16
C ALA A 23 -6.10 -16.95 2.03
N MET A 24 -5.60 -16.82 0.80
CA MET A 24 -4.35 -16.13 0.52
C MET A 24 -4.39 -14.66 0.97
N GLN A 25 -5.48 -13.94 0.65
CA GLN A 25 -5.67 -12.54 1.06
C GLN A 25 -5.68 -12.41 2.59
N LYS A 26 -6.44 -13.26 3.30
CA LYS A 26 -6.43 -13.27 4.77
C LYS A 26 -5.04 -13.52 5.35
N LYS A 27 -4.26 -14.43 4.74
CA LYS A 27 -2.90 -14.73 5.19
C LYS A 27 -1.96 -13.52 5.00
N HIS A 28 -2.09 -12.78 3.91
CA HIS A 28 -1.17 -11.69 3.57
C HIS A 28 -1.60 -10.33 4.17
N PHE A 29 -2.88 -9.99 4.11
CA PHE A 29 -3.43 -8.69 4.52
C PHE A 29 -4.22 -8.74 5.84
N GLY A 30 -4.32 -9.90 6.49
CA GLY A 30 -5.17 -10.10 7.67
C GLY A 30 -6.69 -10.14 7.37
N ALA A 31 -7.11 -9.73 6.18
CA ALA A 31 -8.51 -9.69 5.77
C ALA A 31 -8.69 -10.08 4.29
N VAL A 32 -9.94 -10.39 3.92
CA VAL A 32 -10.33 -10.50 2.51
C VAL A 32 -10.48 -9.09 1.96
N LEU A 33 -9.81 -8.80 0.84
CA LEU A 33 -9.90 -7.49 0.22
C LEU A 33 -11.33 -7.19 -0.24
N ASN A 34 -11.76 -5.95 -0.04
CA ASN A 34 -13.11 -5.51 -0.39
C ASN A 34 -13.53 -5.93 -1.81
N PRO A 35 -12.76 -5.65 -2.89
CA PRO A 35 -13.18 -5.99 -4.25
C PRO A 35 -13.55 -7.46 -4.45
N THR A 36 -12.93 -8.41 -3.74
CA THR A 36 -13.27 -9.85 -3.82
C THR A 36 -14.75 -10.10 -3.52
N ARG A 37 -15.36 -9.32 -2.61
CA ARG A 37 -16.78 -9.43 -2.24
C ARG A 37 -17.74 -8.83 -3.28
N TRP A 38 -17.29 -7.88 -4.11
CA TRP A 38 -18.11 -7.34 -5.20
C TRP A 38 -17.96 -8.16 -6.47
N TRP A 39 -16.71 -8.44 -6.86
CA TRP A 39 -16.40 -9.26 -8.02
C TRP A 39 -16.80 -10.74 -7.86
N GLY A 40 -17.04 -11.19 -6.63
CA GLY A 40 -17.58 -12.53 -6.37
C GLY A 40 -18.94 -12.80 -6.99
N ARG A 41 -19.67 -11.78 -7.45
CA ARG A 41 -20.87 -11.92 -8.28
C ARG A 41 -20.57 -12.49 -9.68
N MET A 42 -19.34 -12.33 -10.16
CA MET A 42 -18.89 -12.75 -11.50
C MET A 42 -17.57 -13.55 -11.38
N PRO A 43 -17.59 -14.74 -10.78
CA PRO A 43 -16.36 -15.46 -10.40
C PRO A 43 -15.47 -15.84 -11.59
N ARG A 44 -16.04 -16.12 -12.76
CA ARG A 44 -15.26 -16.40 -13.98
C ARG A 44 -14.46 -15.18 -14.44
N LEU A 45 -15.13 -14.02 -14.49
CA LEU A 45 -14.49 -12.76 -14.88
C LEU A 45 -13.46 -12.31 -13.83
N PHE A 46 -13.75 -12.50 -12.54
CA PHE A 46 -12.78 -12.25 -11.48
C PHE A 46 -11.47 -13.02 -11.74
N TRP A 47 -11.54 -14.32 -12.00
CA TRP A 47 -10.34 -15.12 -12.23
C TRP A 47 -9.61 -14.72 -13.52
N LEU A 48 -10.33 -14.36 -14.59
CA LEU A 48 -9.71 -13.82 -15.80
C LEU A 48 -8.86 -12.58 -15.50
N VAL A 49 -9.42 -11.61 -14.75
CA VAL A 49 -8.71 -10.38 -14.38
C VAL A 49 -7.59 -10.66 -13.38
N ALA A 50 -7.82 -11.51 -12.38
CA ALA A 50 -6.83 -11.85 -11.37
C ALA A 50 -5.60 -12.55 -11.97
N LEU A 51 -5.81 -13.45 -12.93
CA LEU A 51 -4.73 -14.11 -13.66
C LEU A 51 -3.97 -13.14 -14.57
N PHE A 52 -4.68 -12.21 -15.23
CA PHE A 52 -4.04 -11.16 -16.02
C PHE A 52 -3.15 -10.26 -15.14
N VAL A 53 -3.68 -9.78 -14.00
CA VAL A 53 -2.88 -9.01 -13.03
C VAL A 53 -1.72 -9.83 -12.50
N GLY A 54 -1.93 -11.12 -12.19
CA GLY A 54 -0.88 -12.04 -11.78
C GLY A 54 0.24 -12.19 -12.82
N PHE A 55 -0.11 -12.24 -14.11
CA PHE A 55 0.84 -12.28 -15.21
C PHE A 55 1.65 -10.98 -15.33
N LEU A 56 1.00 -9.82 -15.20
CA LEU A 56 1.71 -8.53 -15.15
C LEU A 56 2.63 -8.44 -13.93
N GLU A 57 2.21 -9.03 -12.81
CA GLU A 57 2.89 -8.93 -11.53
C GLU A 57 3.93 -10.02 -11.24
N ARG A 58 4.15 -10.94 -12.20
CA ARG A 58 5.07 -12.08 -12.06
C ARG A 58 6.51 -11.68 -11.70
N ARG A 59 7.25 -12.64 -11.15
CA ARG A 59 8.60 -12.42 -10.59
C ARG A 59 9.64 -12.02 -11.64
N ASP A 60 9.53 -12.56 -12.85
CA ASP A 60 10.42 -12.38 -14.00
C ASP A 60 9.97 -11.26 -14.96
N ALA A 61 9.06 -10.38 -14.51
CA ALA A 61 8.66 -9.23 -15.31
C ALA A 61 9.85 -8.28 -15.57
N ARG A 62 9.85 -7.62 -16.74
CA ARG A 62 10.90 -6.67 -17.14
C ARG A 62 10.99 -5.45 -16.22
N LEU A 63 9.87 -5.01 -15.64
CA LEU A 63 9.83 -3.92 -14.67
C LEU A 63 10.05 -4.45 -13.26
N THR A 64 10.90 -3.77 -12.50
CA THR A 64 11.18 -4.12 -11.11
C THR A 64 9.90 -4.07 -10.27
N PRO A 65 9.77 -4.90 -9.22
CA PRO A 65 8.60 -4.87 -8.34
C PRO A 65 8.34 -3.47 -7.76
N VAL A 66 9.39 -2.74 -7.38
CA VAL A 66 9.30 -1.37 -6.85
C VAL A 66 8.70 -0.43 -7.90
N LEU A 67 9.23 -0.43 -9.13
CA LEU A 67 8.73 0.43 -10.20
C LEU A 67 7.27 0.13 -10.56
N ARG A 68 6.87 -1.15 -10.61
CA ARG A 68 5.47 -1.52 -10.85
C ARG A 68 4.54 -0.96 -9.78
N SER A 69 4.92 -1.06 -8.51
CA SER A 69 4.10 -0.53 -7.39
C SER A 69 4.04 0.98 -7.40
N LEU A 70 5.14 1.66 -7.74
CA LEU A 70 5.18 3.11 -7.87
C LEU A 70 4.23 3.59 -8.98
N LEU A 71 4.28 2.95 -10.15
CA LEU A 71 3.38 3.24 -11.27
C LEU A 71 1.92 2.98 -10.89
N MET A 72 1.62 1.83 -10.28
CA MET A 72 0.26 1.49 -9.85
C MET A 72 -0.25 2.48 -8.78
N THR A 73 0.60 2.90 -7.84
CA THR A 73 0.25 3.90 -6.82
C THR A 73 -0.05 5.24 -7.45
N ARG A 74 0.81 5.72 -8.38
CA ARG A 74 0.57 7.00 -9.05
C ARG A 74 -0.70 6.98 -9.90
N VAL A 75 -0.93 5.92 -10.69
CA VAL A 75 -2.17 5.77 -11.46
C VAL A 75 -3.39 5.73 -10.54
N SER A 76 -3.29 5.05 -9.39
CA SER A 76 -4.38 5.01 -8.40
C SER A 76 -4.74 6.40 -7.86
N GLN A 77 -3.74 7.25 -7.60
CA GLN A 77 -3.92 8.65 -7.22
C GLN A 77 -4.60 9.45 -8.34
N LEU A 78 -4.13 9.29 -9.58
CA LEU A 78 -4.70 9.97 -10.75
C LEU A 78 -6.16 9.56 -11.03
N CYS A 79 -6.51 8.30 -10.74
CA CYS A 79 -7.88 7.80 -10.86
C CYS A 79 -8.74 8.05 -9.62
N HIS A 80 -8.20 8.70 -8.57
CA HIS A 80 -8.85 8.93 -7.28
C HIS A 80 -9.44 7.65 -6.64
N CYS A 81 -8.82 6.50 -6.86
CA CYS A 81 -9.29 5.22 -6.32
C CYS A 81 -8.75 5.02 -4.90
N ALA A 82 -9.52 5.37 -3.87
CA ALA A 82 -9.10 5.25 -2.46
C ALA A 82 -8.60 3.84 -2.09
N PHE A 83 -9.32 2.78 -2.49
CA PHE A 83 -8.89 1.40 -2.27
C PHE A 83 -7.56 1.08 -2.96
N CYS A 84 -7.39 1.52 -4.21
CA CYS A 84 -6.19 1.24 -4.98
C CYS A 84 -4.99 2.00 -4.44
N ILE A 85 -5.18 3.25 -3.97
CA ILE A 85 -4.14 4.05 -3.33
C ILE A 85 -3.63 3.33 -2.08
N ASP A 86 -4.55 2.89 -1.22
CA ASP A 86 -4.23 2.16 0.01
C ASP A 86 -3.43 0.86 -0.28
N ALA A 87 -4.02 -0.04 -1.08
CA ALA A 87 -3.42 -1.34 -1.37
C ALA A 87 -2.06 -1.23 -2.09
N ASN A 88 -1.91 -0.30 -3.05
CA ASN A 88 -0.66 -0.15 -3.78
C ASN A 88 0.42 0.59 -2.98
N SER A 89 0.05 1.51 -2.09
CA SER A 89 1.01 2.21 -1.21
C SER A 89 1.63 1.24 -0.21
N LEU A 90 0.82 0.36 0.41
CA LEU A 90 1.33 -0.71 1.28
C LEU A 90 2.32 -1.60 0.51
N ARG A 91 1.93 -2.04 -0.68
CA ARG A 91 2.77 -2.94 -1.49
C ARG A 91 4.07 -2.29 -1.95
N LEU A 92 4.05 -1.00 -2.26
CA LEU A 92 5.25 -0.23 -2.55
C LEU A 92 6.18 -0.23 -1.34
N ALA A 93 5.64 0.07 -0.15
CA ALA A 93 6.41 0.09 1.09
C ALA A 93 7.03 -1.27 1.43
N GLU A 94 6.27 -2.37 1.29
CA GLU A 94 6.79 -3.74 1.45
C GLU A 94 7.95 -4.04 0.49
N ARG A 95 7.82 -3.63 -0.78
CA ARG A 95 8.82 -3.89 -1.83
C ARG A 95 10.07 -3.04 -1.70
N CYS A 96 10.02 -1.92 -0.99
CA CYS A 96 11.19 -1.12 -0.64
C CYS A 96 12.07 -1.77 0.44
N GLY A 97 11.58 -2.81 1.13
CA GLY A 97 12.38 -3.61 2.07
C GLY A 97 12.65 -2.96 3.43
N ALA A 98 12.05 -1.80 3.70
CA ALA A 98 12.27 -1.03 4.93
C ALA A 98 11.00 -0.79 5.75
N LEU A 99 9.85 -1.36 5.35
CA LEU A 99 8.55 -1.10 5.99
C LEU A 99 8.56 -1.37 7.50
N ALA A 100 8.97 -2.57 7.92
CA ALA A 100 8.99 -2.95 9.34
C ALA A 100 9.90 -2.02 10.17
N TYR A 101 11.03 -1.59 9.60
CA TYR A 101 11.92 -0.65 10.27
C TYR A 101 11.32 0.75 10.38
N ALA A 102 10.71 1.24 9.30
CA ALA A 102 10.03 2.54 9.29
C ALA A 102 8.88 2.60 10.31
N GLU A 103 8.07 1.55 10.41
CA GLU A 103 7.00 1.43 11.41
C GLU A 103 7.57 1.40 12.83
N ALA A 104 8.59 0.58 13.06
CA ALA A 104 9.22 0.42 14.36
C ALA A 104 9.89 1.70 14.87
N VAL A 105 10.61 2.43 14.01
CA VAL A 105 11.26 3.70 14.39
C VAL A 105 10.23 4.81 14.60
N THR A 106 9.08 4.75 13.92
CA THR A 106 7.98 5.73 14.06
C THR A 106 7.17 5.56 15.34
N ALA A 107 7.15 4.35 15.92
CA ALA A 107 6.48 4.07 17.19
C ALA A 107 6.98 4.98 18.33
N THR A 108 6.14 5.22 19.33
CA THR A 108 6.49 6.03 20.51
C THR A 108 6.19 5.23 21.79
N PRO A 109 7.22 4.69 22.49
CA PRO A 109 8.64 4.75 22.15
C PRO A 109 9.01 3.91 20.91
N PRO A 110 10.16 4.16 20.24
CA PRO A 110 10.62 3.36 19.11
C PRO A 110 10.79 1.87 19.46
N GLN A 111 10.38 0.97 18.56
CA GLN A 111 10.28 -0.48 18.78
C GLN A 111 11.11 -1.31 17.77
N ALA A 112 12.29 -0.83 17.36
CA ALA A 112 13.13 -1.55 16.40
C ALA A 112 13.88 -2.69 17.11
N ASP A 113 13.27 -3.86 17.22
CA ASP A 113 13.83 -5.04 17.89
C ASP A 113 14.99 -5.70 17.12
N GLU A 114 15.59 -6.75 17.69
CA GLU A 114 16.75 -7.44 17.10
C GLU A 114 16.42 -8.12 15.77
N ALA A 115 15.20 -8.64 15.62
CA ALA A 115 14.79 -9.31 14.39
C ALA A 115 14.70 -8.31 13.22
N ILE A 116 14.13 -7.13 13.47
CA ILE A 116 14.05 -6.04 12.51
C ILE A 116 15.45 -5.53 12.16
N ARG A 117 16.31 -5.28 13.17
CA ARG A 117 17.69 -4.81 12.95
C ARG A 117 18.49 -5.80 12.10
N THR A 118 18.41 -7.09 12.42
CA THR A 118 19.11 -8.15 11.68
C THR A 118 18.63 -8.23 10.23
N ALA A 119 17.31 -8.23 10.01
CA ALA A 119 16.73 -8.26 8.66
C ALA A 119 17.16 -7.05 7.82
N LEU A 120 17.19 -5.86 8.41
CA LEU A 120 17.60 -4.64 7.71
C LEU A 120 19.07 -4.69 7.28
N LYS A 121 19.96 -5.16 8.17
CA LYS A 121 21.39 -5.31 7.89
C LYS A 121 21.72 -6.34 6.81
N HIS A 122 20.82 -7.27 6.53
CA HIS A 122 20.98 -8.19 5.39
C HIS A 122 20.78 -7.50 4.02
N HIS A 123 20.10 -6.37 3.98
CA HIS A 123 19.73 -5.69 2.73
C HIS A 123 20.39 -4.32 2.54
N PHE A 124 20.81 -3.67 3.62
CA PHE A 124 21.33 -2.31 3.61
C PHE A 124 22.65 -2.19 4.36
N THR A 125 23.53 -1.30 3.89
CA THR A 125 24.77 -0.94 4.59
C THR A 125 24.47 -0.11 5.83
N ASP A 126 25.41 -0.04 6.77
CA ASP A 126 25.26 0.81 7.97
C ASP A 126 25.07 2.30 7.60
N ASP A 127 25.74 2.77 6.55
CA ASP A 127 25.56 4.14 6.02
C ASP A 127 24.12 4.35 5.50
N ALA A 128 23.60 3.41 4.70
CA ALA A 128 22.24 3.47 4.18
C ALA A 128 21.19 3.39 5.29
N ILE A 129 21.43 2.58 6.33
CA ILE A 129 20.55 2.49 7.51
C ILE A 129 20.55 3.81 8.28
N THR A 130 21.73 4.44 8.44
CA THR A 130 21.86 5.73 9.13
C THR A 130 21.11 6.83 8.39
N GLU A 131 21.30 6.93 7.06
CA GLU A 131 20.58 7.88 6.21
C GLU A 131 19.07 7.63 6.23
N MET A 132 18.63 6.36 6.11
CA MET A 132 17.23 5.97 6.21
C MET A 132 16.61 6.37 7.55
N THR A 133 17.34 6.18 8.66
CA THR A 133 16.90 6.58 10.00
C THR A 133 16.72 8.09 10.08
N ALA A 134 17.64 8.87 9.50
CA ALA A 134 17.53 10.32 9.44
C ALA A 134 16.28 10.76 8.67
N LEU A 135 15.98 10.13 7.53
CA LEU A 135 14.76 10.40 6.76
C LEU A 135 13.48 10.06 7.54
N ILE A 136 13.43 8.90 8.21
CA ILE A 136 12.29 8.50 9.03
C ILE A 136 12.09 9.48 10.20
N ALA A 137 13.18 9.85 10.89
CA ALA A 137 13.12 10.80 12.00
C ALA A 137 12.65 12.19 11.55
N PHE A 138 13.17 12.69 10.44
CA PHE A 138 12.75 13.96 9.85
C PHE A 138 11.26 13.94 9.45
N GLN A 139 10.80 12.87 8.80
CA GLN A 139 9.39 12.76 8.42
C GLN A 139 8.49 12.68 9.66
N ASN A 140 8.93 12.03 10.72
CA ASN A 140 8.25 11.98 12.01
C ASN A 140 8.11 13.36 12.67
N LEU A 141 9.16 14.18 12.61
CA LEU A 141 9.15 15.57 13.05
C LEU A 141 8.16 16.39 12.20
N SER A 142 8.34 16.37 10.88
CA SER A 142 7.56 17.14 9.92
C SER A 142 6.07 16.82 9.99
N ALA A 143 5.71 15.53 10.03
CA ALA A 143 4.32 15.10 10.13
C ALA A 143 3.66 15.57 11.44
N ARG A 144 4.36 15.47 12.58
CA ARG A 144 3.85 15.95 13.87
C ARG A 144 3.69 17.47 13.89
N PHE A 145 4.66 18.19 13.35
CA PHE A 145 4.60 19.66 13.24
C PHE A 145 3.41 20.11 12.39
N ASN A 146 3.27 19.55 11.18
CA ASN A 146 2.20 19.93 10.26
C ASN A 146 0.82 19.57 10.82
N ALA A 147 0.68 18.38 11.42
CA ALA A 147 -0.58 17.94 12.01
C ALA A 147 -0.96 18.76 13.26
N ALA A 148 0.01 19.17 14.09
CA ALA A 148 -0.27 19.99 15.28
C ALA A 148 -0.78 21.40 14.93
N LEU A 149 -0.52 21.87 13.71
CA LEU A 149 -0.94 23.18 13.21
C LEU A 149 -2.06 23.10 12.16
N ASP A 150 -2.63 21.91 11.93
CA ASP A 150 -3.64 21.64 10.89
C ASP A 150 -3.24 22.19 9.50
N ILE A 151 -1.95 22.11 9.14
CA ILE A 151 -1.46 22.59 7.84
C ILE A 151 -2.10 21.74 6.72
N PRO A 152 -2.89 22.35 5.82
CA PRO A 152 -3.60 21.61 4.78
C PRO A 152 -2.64 21.13 3.69
N ALA A 153 -3.06 20.09 2.95
CA ALA A 153 -2.37 19.67 1.74
C ALA A 153 -2.50 20.75 0.64
N GLN A 154 -1.41 21.00 -0.09
CA GLN A 154 -1.33 21.98 -1.17
C GLN A 154 -1.81 21.43 -2.53
N GLY A 155 -2.32 20.18 -2.57
CA GLY A 155 -2.75 19.58 -3.84
C GLY A 155 -1.62 19.27 -4.82
N LEU A 156 -0.36 19.13 -4.36
CA LEU A 156 0.79 18.84 -5.24
C LEU A 156 0.67 17.52 -6.01
N CYS A 157 -0.22 16.61 -5.57
CA CYS A 157 -0.51 15.37 -6.27
C CYS A 157 -1.61 15.49 -7.34
N ALA A 158 -2.14 16.70 -7.56
CA ALA A 158 -3.25 17.00 -8.47
C ALA A 158 -3.03 16.51 -9.92
N THR A 159 -4.14 16.26 -10.61
CA THR A 159 -4.16 15.70 -11.97
C THR A 159 -4.29 16.78 -13.05
N PHE A 160 -4.13 16.41 -14.33
CA PHE A 160 -4.12 17.35 -15.47
C PHE A 160 -5.32 18.30 -15.59
N ASN A 161 -6.46 17.97 -14.96
CA ASN A 161 -7.69 18.77 -15.01
C ASN A 161 -7.93 19.63 -13.76
N GLU A 162 -7.01 19.60 -12.80
CA GLU A 162 -7.07 20.44 -11.61
C GLU A 162 -6.14 21.64 -11.85
N THR A 163 -6.65 22.86 -11.75
CA THR A 163 -5.82 24.08 -11.87
C THR A 163 -4.69 24.01 -10.84
N PRO A 164 -3.41 24.18 -11.23
CA PRO A 164 -2.33 24.26 -10.27
C PRO A 164 -2.62 25.42 -9.33
N HIS A 165 -2.84 25.14 -8.05
CA HIS A 165 -2.95 26.21 -7.06
C HIS A 165 -1.54 26.72 -6.77
N ALA A 166 -1.30 27.96 -7.23
CA ALA A 166 -0.20 28.81 -6.76
C ALA A 166 -0.36 29.14 -5.27
#